data_AF-A0A7Y0PW51-F1
#
_entry.id   AF-A0A7Y0PW51-F1
#
_cell.length_a   1.000
_cell.length_b   1.000
_cell.length_c   1.000
_cell.angle_alpha   90.00
_cell.angle_beta   90.00
_cell.angle_gamma   90.00
#
_symmetry.space_group_name_H-M   'P 1'
#
loop_
_entity.id
_entity.type
_entity.pdbx_description
1 polymer ?
#
loop_
_entity_poly.entity_id
_entity_poly.type
_entity_poly.pdbx_seq_one_letter_code
_entity_poly.pdbx_strand_id
1 'polypeptide(L)'
;MSEEQRSSGSGAGARVTAIAASVMDLHVRIALQEVDREKRRLISGGVFLAMGGTLMFLALLAVEVALVLWMQEVWDWSLMKGLLAMAVLDVVLAGVSLRLGGQLAKGPYLPQTLEGLSKTTRAVLGRK
;
A
#
# COMPACT_ATOMS: atom_id res chain seq x y z
N MET A 1 22.92 41.41 61.19
CA MET A 1 23.40 40.02 61.10
C MET A 1 22.18 39.17 60.78
N SER A 2 21.97 38.61 59.60
CA SER A 2 22.84 38.53 58.42
C SER A 2 21.98 38.48 57.16
N GLU A 3 22.53 39.07 56.11
CA GLU A 3 22.19 38.83 54.71
C GLU A 3 22.15 37.32 54.40
N GLU A 4 21.17 36.90 53.59
CA GLU A 4 21.43 36.20 52.31
C GLU A 4 20.12 35.67 51.70
N GLN A 5 19.45 36.55 50.95
CA GLN A 5 19.30 36.41 49.50
C GLN A 5 19.49 34.98 48.93
N ARG A 6 18.45 34.14 49.01
CA ARG A 6 18.32 32.93 48.15
C ARG A 6 16.95 32.88 47.48
N SER A 7 16.63 33.93 46.74
CA SER A 7 15.61 33.90 45.69
C SER A 7 16.29 34.04 44.33
N SER A 8 15.83 33.24 43.36
CA SER A 8 15.88 33.51 41.90
C SER A 8 16.93 32.85 40.98
N GLY A 9 17.46 31.66 41.28
CA GLY A 9 18.35 30.93 40.34
C GLY A 9 17.77 29.69 39.63
N SER A 10 16.92 28.91 40.30
CA SER A 10 16.58 27.53 39.88
C SER A 10 15.29 27.38 39.07
N GLY A 11 14.43 28.41 39.05
CA GLY A 11 13.09 28.32 38.44
C GLY A 11 13.04 28.52 36.92
N ALA A 12 14.00 29.25 36.33
CA ALA A 12 13.98 29.57 34.90
C ALA A 12 14.41 28.38 34.04
N GLY A 13 15.51 27.71 34.40
CA GLY A 13 15.96 26.49 33.72
C GLY A 13 14.94 25.36 33.82
N ALA A 14 14.33 25.15 35.00
CA ALA A 14 13.28 24.15 35.18
C ALA A 14 12.02 24.42 34.33
N ARG A 15 11.62 25.69 34.19
CA ARG A 15 10.50 26.09 33.32
C ARG A 15 10.82 25.91 31.84
N VAL A 16 12.04 26.25 31.40
CA VAL A 16 12.47 26.04 30.02
C VAL A 16 12.55 24.56 29.68
N THR A 17 13.07 23.72 30.58
CA THR A 17 13.09 22.26 30.41
C THR A 17 11.68 21.67 30.43
N ALA A 18 10.77 22.18 31.27
CA ALA A 18 9.36 21.77 31.27
C ALA A 18 8.63 22.17 29.98
N ILE A 19 8.92 23.35 29.42
CA ILE A 19 8.39 23.78 28.12
C ILE A 19 8.96 22.92 26.99
N ALA A 20 10.27 22.64 26.99
CA ALA A 20 10.89 21.77 26.00
C ALA A 20 10.30 20.34 26.04
N ALA A 21 10.09 19.78 27.23
CA ALA A 21 9.41 18.50 27.41
C ALA A 21 7.95 18.54 26.94
N SER A 22 7.23 19.63 27.21
CA SER A 22 5.83 19.82 26.78
C SER A 22 5.70 19.93 25.26
N VAL A 23 6.62 20.65 24.59
CA VAL A 23 6.63 20.76 23.12
C VAL A 23 6.95 19.41 22.48
N MET A 24 7.86 18.62 23.08
CA MET A 24 8.16 17.28 22.61
C MET A 24 6.97 16.32 22.77
N ASP A 25 6.30 16.33 23.93
CA ASP A 25 5.09 15.52 24.16
C ASP A 25 3.95 15.93 23.20
N LEU A 26 3.83 17.23 22.89
CA LEU A 26 2.85 17.72 21.91
C LEU A 26 3.14 17.22 20.48
N HIS A 27 4.39 17.31 20.00
CA HIS A 27 4.74 16.81 18.66
C HIS A 27 4.58 15.29 18.55
N VAL A 28 4.94 14.56 19.60
CA VAL A 28 4.74 13.10 19.64
C VAL A 28 3.25 12.75 19.62
N ARG A 29 2.41 13.43 20.40
CA ARG A 29 0.95 13.21 20.39
C ARG A 29 0.33 13.56 19.05
N ILE A 30 0.73 14.68 18.44
CA ILE A 30 0.26 15.08 17.10
C ILE A 30 0.69 14.02 16.07
N ALA A 31 1.95 13.57 16.10
CA ALA A 31 2.44 12.53 15.19
C ALA A 31 1.68 11.20 15.34
N LEU A 32 1.38 10.78 16.57
CA LEU A 32 0.59 9.58 16.82
C LEU A 32 -0.86 9.73 16.34
N GLN A 33 -1.47 10.89 16.52
CA GLN A 33 -2.82 11.17 16.01
C GLN A 33 -2.87 11.19 14.47
N GLU A 34 -1.86 11.76 13.82
CA GLU A 34 -1.71 11.74 12.35
C GLU A 34 -1.62 10.30 11.84
N VAL A 35 -0.77 9.48 12.47
CA VAL A 35 -0.58 8.06 12.13
C VAL A 35 -1.84 7.23 12.36
N ASP A 36 -2.58 7.44 13.46
CA ASP A 36 -3.82 6.70 13.71
C ASP A 36 -4.91 7.06 12.69
N ARG A 37 -4.97 8.32 12.25
CA ARG A 37 -5.90 8.77 11.20
C ARG A 37 -5.51 8.21 9.83
N GLU A 38 -4.22 8.24 9.51
CA GLU A 38 -3.62 7.63 8.31
C GLU A 38 -3.91 6.13 8.26
N LYS A 39 -3.66 5.41 9.37
CA LYS A 39 -3.94 3.98 9.54
C LYS A 39 -5.40 3.66 9.30
N ARG A 40 -6.35 4.44 9.86
CA ARG A 40 -7.78 4.19 9.63
C ARG A 40 -8.15 4.35 8.16
N ARG A 41 -7.65 5.40 7.47
CA ARG A 41 -7.84 5.61 6.03
C ARG A 41 -7.26 4.45 5.21
N LEU A 42 -6.08 3.97 5.59
CA LEU A 42 -5.36 2.92 4.90
C LEU A 42 -6.01 1.54 5.11
N ILE A 43 -6.54 1.26 6.30
CA ILE A 43 -7.32 0.05 6.58
C ILE A 43 -8.63 0.09 5.79
N SER A 44 -9.42 1.16 5.90
CA SER A 44 -10.70 1.24 5.18
C SER A 44 -10.52 1.26 3.67
N GLY A 45 -9.52 1.99 3.17
CA GLY A 45 -9.16 2.03 1.76
C GLY A 45 -8.66 0.68 1.27
N GLY A 46 -7.83 -0.01 2.05
CA GLY A 46 -7.35 -1.35 1.75
C GLY A 46 -8.48 -2.39 1.67
N VAL A 47 -9.42 -2.37 2.61
CA VAL A 47 -10.60 -3.27 2.59
C VAL A 47 -11.47 -3.00 1.37
N PHE A 48 -11.75 -1.73 1.05
CA PHE A 48 -12.57 -1.38 -0.11
C PHE A 48 -11.88 -1.71 -1.43
N LEU A 49 -10.56 -1.51 -1.52
CA LEU A 49 -9.76 -1.94 -2.67
C LEU A 49 -9.73 -3.46 -2.82
N ALA A 50 -9.60 -4.22 -1.74
CA ALA A 50 -9.63 -5.68 -1.78
C ALA A 50 -11.00 -6.20 -2.24
N MET A 51 -12.08 -5.64 -1.69
CA MET A 51 -13.45 -6.00 -2.07
C MET A 51 -13.74 -5.62 -3.52
N GLY A 52 -13.44 -4.38 -3.91
CA GLY A 52 -13.62 -3.90 -5.28
C GLY A 52 -12.77 -4.67 -6.29
N GLY A 53 -11.52 -4.98 -5.95
CA GLY A 53 -10.62 -5.79 -6.78
C GLY A 53 -11.13 -7.22 -6.96
N THR A 54 -11.66 -7.84 -5.89
CA THR A 54 -12.26 -9.17 -5.96
C THR A 54 -13.52 -9.17 -6.82
N LEU A 55 -14.40 -8.19 -6.64
CA LEU A 55 -15.61 -8.04 -7.46
C LEU A 55 -15.26 -7.78 -8.93
N MET A 56 -14.26 -6.94 -9.20
CA MET A 56 -13.77 -6.68 -10.55
C MET A 56 -13.21 -7.95 -11.20
N PHE A 57 -12.44 -8.75 -10.45
CA PHE A 57 -11.93 -10.03 -10.94
C PHE A 57 -13.06 -11.01 -11.30
N LEU A 58 -14.05 -11.16 -10.41
CA LEU A 58 -15.23 -12.00 -10.69
C LEU A 58 -16.04 -11.48 -11.88
N ALA A 59 -16.17 -10.17 -12.04
CA ALA A 59 -16.84 -9.56 -13.19
C ALA A 59 -16.11 -9.88 -14.50
N LEU A 60 -14.78 -9.84 -14.52
CA LEU A 60 -13.98 -10.22 -15.69
C LEU A 60 -14.18 -11.68 -16.06
N LEU A 61 -14.17 -12.60 -15.08
CA LEU A 61 -14.46 -14.02 -15.33
C LEU A 61 -15.86 -14.22 -15.92
N ALA A 62 -16.86 -13.50 -15.41
CA ALA A 62 -18.22 -13.57 -15.94
C ALA A 62 -18.29 -13.05 -17.40
N VAL A 63 -17.52 -11.99 -17.72
CA VAL A 63 -17.40 -11.46 -19.07
C VAL A 63 -16.73 -12.46 -20.00
N GLU A 64 -15.66 -13.14 -19.58
CA GLU A 64 -15.00 -14.18 -20.39
C GLU A 64 -15.97 -15.31 -20.75
N VAL A 65 -16.72 -15.82 -19.77
CA VAL A 65 -17.74 -16.85 -20.00
C VAL A 65 -18.82 -16.34 -20.96
N ALA A 66 -19.33 -15.12 -20.76
CA ALA A 66 -20.31 -14.53 -21.65
C ALA A 66 -19.77 -14.36 -23.08
N LEU A 67 -18.49 -14.00 -23.24
CA LEU A 67 -17.84 -13.86 -24.54
C LEU A 67 -17.79 -15.20 -25.28
N VAL A 68 -17.40 -16.28 -24.60
CA VAL A 68 -17.35 -17.63 -25.19
C VAL A 68 -18.74 -18.09 -25.63
N LEU A 69 -19.74 -17.91 -24.77
CA LEU A 69 -21.13 -18.25 -25.10
C LEU A 69 -21.64 -17.43 -26.29
N TRP A 70 -21.32 -16.14 -26.34
CA TRP A 70 -21.65 -15.29 -27.48
C TRP A 70 -20.95 -15.74 -28.77
N MET A 71 -19.69 -16.16 -28.70
CA MET A 71 -18.98 -16.71 -29.85
C MET A 71 -19.59 -18.00 -30.36
N GLN A 72 -20.07 -18.86 -29.44
CA GLN A 72 -20.76 -20.08 -29.79
C GLN A 72 -22.08 -19.78 -30.53
N GLU A 73 -22.86 -18.81 -30.05
CA GLU A 73 -24.16 -18.47 -30.65
C GLU A 73 -24.03 -17.77 -32.02
N VAL A 74 -23.09 -16.84 -32.17
CA VAL A 74 -22.97 -16.01 -33.38
C VAL A 74 -22.17 -16.69 -34.49
N TRP A 75 -21.10 -17.41 -34.15
CA TRP A 75 -20.19 -18.02 -35.13
C TRP A 75 -20.28 -19.54 -35.20
N ASP A 76 -21.19 -20.17 -34.45
CA ASP A 76 -21.36 -21.63 -34.38
C ASP A 76 -20.03 -22.34 -34.02
N TRP A 77 -19.22 -21.67 -33.20
CA TRP A 77 -17.92 -22.19 -32.80
C TRP A 77 -18.09 -23.34 -31.80
N SER A 78 -17.35 -24.43 -32.04
CA SER A 78 -17.11 -25.44 -31.01
C SER A 78 -16.52 -24.77 -29.76
N LEU A 79 -16.99 -25.20 -28.58
CA LEU A 79 -16.47 -24.78 -27.28
C LEU A 79 -14.94 -24.81 -27.20
N MET A 80 -14.30 -25.81 -27.82
CA MET A 80 -12.84 -25.92 -27.81
C MET A 80 -12.15 -24.78 -28.59
N LYS A 81 -12.74 -24.35 -29.71
CA LYS A 81 -12.22 -23.23 -30.50
C LYS A 81 -12.40 -21.90 -29.75
N GLY A 82 -13.56 -21.68 -29.13
CA GLY A 82 -13.82 -20.49 -28.32
C GLY A 82 -12.87 -20.38 -27.12
N LEU A 83 -12.67 -21.46 -26.37
CA LEU A 83 -11.74 -21.50 -25.24
C LEU A 83 -10.28 -21.29 -25.68
N LEU A 84 -9.85 -21.89 -26.80
CA LEU A 84 -8.51 -21.66 -27.33
C LEU A 84 -8.29 -20.20 -27.76
N ALA A 85 -9.29 -19.59 -28.41
CA ALA A 85 -9.21 -18.18 -28.79
C ALA A 85 -9.10 -17.26 -27.57
N MET A 86 -9.91 -17.52 -26.53
CA MET A 86 -9.83 -16.78 -25.27
C MET A 86 -8.48 -16.98 -24.58
N ALA A 87 -7.98 -18.20 -24.49
CA ALA A 87 -6.68 -18.47 -23.87
C ALA A 87 -5.53 -17.71 -24.56
N VAL A 88 -5.55 -17.62 -25.90
CA VAL A 88 -4.57 -16.82 -26.65
C VAL A 88 -4.73 -15.33 -26.32
N LEU A 89 -5.96 -14.83 -26.29
CA LEU A 89 -6.26 -13.44 -25.93
C LEU A 89 -5.74 -13.10 -24.52
N ASP A 90 -6.01 -13.96 -23.54
CA ASP A 90 -5.60 -13.76 -22.14
C ASP A 90 -4.09 -13.78 -21.99
N VAL A 91 -3.38 -14.66 -22.70
CA VAL A 91 -1.91 -14.68 -22.69
C VAL A 91 -1.34 -13.38 -23.27
N VAL A 92 -1.93 -12.87 -24.35
CA VAL A 92 -1.50 -11.59 -24.95
C VAL A 92 -1.76 -10.44 -23.99
N LEU A 93 -2.97 -10.36 -23.41
CA LEU A 93 -3.35 -9.33 -22.45
C LEU A 93 -2.49 -9.40 -21.18
N ALA A 94 -2.20 -10.60 -20.68
CA ALA A 94 -1.29 -10.81 -19.55
C ALA A 94 0.13 -10.35 -19.90
N GLY A 95 0.64 -10.69 -21.08
CA GLY A 95 1.94 -10.24 -21.55
C GLY A 95 2.07 -8.72 -21.62
N VAL A 96 1.06 -8.04 -22.17
CA VAL A 96 1.01 -6.57 -22.22
C VAL A 96 0.91 -5.97 -20.83
N SER A 97 0.02 -6.50 -19.98
CA SER A 97 -0.19 -6.03 -18.62
C SER A 97 1.07 -6.17 -17.77
N LEU A 98 1.80 -7.28 -17.89
CA LEU A 98 3.08 -7.50 -17.21
C LEU A 98 4.16 -6.55 -17.71
N ARG A 99 4.21 -6.24 -19.00
CA ARG A 99 5.16 -5.26 -19.55
C ARG A 99 4.86 -3.85 -19.04
N LEU A 100 3.60 -3.42 -19.10
CA LEU A 100 3.19 -2.10 -18.63
C LEU A 100 3.36 -1.98 -17.12
N GLY A 101 2.87 -2.95 -16.35
CA GLY A 101 3.03 -3.00 -14.89
C GLY A 101 4.50 -3.05 -14.47
N GLY A 102 5.32 -3.84 -15.17
CA GLY A 102 6.76 -3.91 -14.93
C GLY A 102 7.52 -2.63 -15.30
N GLN A 103 7.04 -1.82 -16.25
CA GLN A 103 7.60 -0.51 -16.56
C GLN A 103 7.20 0.54 -15.52
N LEU A 104 5.93 0.56 -15.12
CA LEU A 104 5.43 1.46 -14.08
C LEU A 104 6.05 1.17 -12.71
N ALA A 105 6.37 -0.10 -12.44
CA ALA A 105 7.08 -0.53 -11.24
C ALA A 105 8.59 -0.26 -11.27
N LYS A 106 9.16 0.34 -12.33
CA LYS A 106 10.58 0.75 -12.40
C LYS A 106 10.78 2.21 -11.98
N GLY A 107 10.07 2.67 -10.95
CA GLY A 107 10.28 4.00 -10.39
C GLY A 107 11.71 4.20 -9.84
N PRO A 108 12.18 5.45 -9.70
CA PRO A 108 13.47 5.76 -9.08
C PRO A 108 13.38 5.52 -7.56
N TYR A 109 13.51 4.26 -7.14
CA TYR A 109 13.56 3.89 -5.72
C TYR A 109 14.92 4.28 -5.15
N LEU A 110 14.93 4.92 -3.98
CA LEU A 110 16.16 5.10 -3.21
C LEU A 110 16.79 3.72 -2.93
N PRO A 111 18.12 3.57 -2.99
CA PRO A 111 18.80 2.28 -2.80
C PRO A 111 18.43 1.61 -1.47
N GLN A 112 18.13 2.40 -0.43
CA GLN A 112 17.69 1.92 0.88
C GLN A 112 16.32 1.19 0.84
N THR A 113 15.40 1.57 -0.07
CA THR A 113 14.11 0.88 -0.25
C THR A 113 14.22 -0.42 -1.03
N LEU A 114 15.16 -0.52 -1.98
CA LEU A 114 15.42 -1.76 -2.70
C LEU A 114 16.06 -2.81 -1.79
N GLU A 115 16.96 -2.41 -0.89
CA GLU A 115 17.54 -3.30 0.12
C GLU A 115 16.48 -3.79 1.11
N GLY A 116 15.62 -2.89 1.61
CA GLY A 116 14.52 -3.25 2.52
C GLY A 116 13.49 -4.19 1.88
N LEU A 117 13.08 -3.92 0.64
CA LEU A 117 12.22 -4.81 -0.15
C LEU A 117 12.92 -6.15 -0.42
N SER A 118 14.18 -6.15 -0.83
CA SER A 118 14.90 -7.40 -1.09
C SER A 118 14.96 -8.28 0.15
N LYS A 119 15.19 -7.70 1.34
CA LYS A 119 15.30 -8.43 2.61
C LYS A 119 13.95 -8.98 3.06
N THR A 120 12.87 -8.24 2.87
CA THR A 120 11.51 -8.66 3.21
C THR A 120 10.95 -9.67 2.20
N THR A 121 11.13 -9.44 0.90
CA THR A 121 10.78 -10.41 -0.15
C THR A 121 11.55 -11.72 0.01
N ARG A 122 12.85 -11.65 0.32
CA ARG A 122 13.69 -12.83 0.55
C ARG A 122 13.29 -13.59 1.82
N ALA A 123 12.88 -12.88 2.87
CA ALA A 123 12.33 -13.48 4.08
C ALA A 123 10.97 -14.16 3.85
N VAL A 124 10.08 -13.56 3.05
CA VAL A 124 8.77 -14.14 2.72
C VAL A 124 8.88 -15.31 1.73
N LEU A 125 9.79 -15.26 0.75
CA LEU A 125 10.06 -16.37 -0.18
C LEU A 125 10.93 -17.49 0.42
N GLY A 126 11.37 -17.36 1.68
CA GLY A 126 12.12 -18.41 2.38
C GLY A 126 13.52 -18.71 1.82
N ARG A 127 14.05 -17.90 0.90
CA ARG A 127 15.42 -18.06 0.38
C ARG A 127 16.40 -17.35 1.29
N LYS A 128 17.05 -18.05 2.22
CA LYS A 128 18.19 -17.47 2.96
C LYS A 128 19.27 -16.94 2.02
#